data_AF-A0A3R7PGH6-F1
#
_entry.id   AF-A0A3R7PGH6-F1
#
_cell.length_a   1.000
_cell.length_b   1.000
_cell.length_c   1.000
_cell.angle_alpha   90.00
_cell.angle_beta   90.00
_cell.angle_gamma   90.00
#
_symmetry.space_group_name_H-M   'P 1'
#
loop_
_entity.id
_entity.type
_entity.pdbx_description
1 polymer ?
#
loop_
_entity_poly.entity_id
_entity_poly.type
_entity_poly.pdbx_seq_one_letter_code
_entity_poly.pdbx_strand_id
1 'polypeptide(L)'
;MDTAKDLKQKRLTSVLFQVGSVIAYAAIANFVIHAITLVKLKVAAELSITLYALGFCVQQLLQLAYKWDKFWLRIQSTIAILAYGFVFGLYVYTRLAPGFKPISEHLSAGG
;
A
#
# COMPACT_ATOMS: atom_id res chain seq x y z
N MET A 1 -20.67 29.18 -24.70
CA MET A 1 -20.81 27.74 -24.99
C MET A 1 -19.81 26.88 -24.19
N ASP A 2 -19.24 27.41 -23.10
CA ASP A 2 -18.15 26.75 -22.33
C ASP A 2 -18.58 26.15 -21.00
N THR A 3 -19.69 26.64 -20.41
CA THR A 3 -20.11 26.26 -19.06
C THR A 3 -20.49 24.79 -18.94
N ALA A 4 -21.06 24.19 -19.99
CA ALA A 4 -21.47 22.79 -20.01
C ALA A 4 -20.28 21.81 -20.18
N LYS A 5 -19.24 22.22 -20.93
CA LYS A 5 -17.99 21.44 -21.04
C LYS A 5 -17.21 21.47 -19.73
N ASP A 6 -17.15 22.65 -19.09
CA ASP A 6 -16.48 22.84 -17.80
C ASP A 6 -17.16 22.05 -16.66
N LEU A 7 -18.50 21.98 -16.67
CA LEU A 7 -19.26 21.16 -15.70
C LEU A 7 -19.03 19.66 -15.89
N LYS A 8 -18.97 19.18 -17.14
CA LYS A 8 -18.64 17.78 -17.46
C LYS A 8 -17.22 17.44 -17.04
N GLN A 9 -16.26 18.32 -17.29
CA GLN A 9 -14.86 18.13 -16.92
C GLN A 9 -14.70 18.05 -15.40
N LYS A 10 -15.34 18.96 -14.64
CA LYS A 10 -15.35 18.92 -13.16
C LYS A 10 -15.98 17.63 -12.60
N ARG A 11 -17.07 17.14 -13.20
CA ARG A 11 -17.66 15.84 -12.84
C ARG A 11 -16.70 14.68 -13.12
N LEU A 12 -16.05 14.67 -14.28
CA LEU A 12 -15.06 13.64 -14.63
C LEU A 12 -13.89 13.64 -13.65
N THR A 13 -13.33 14.79 -13.31
CA THR A 13 -12.24 14.90 -12.33
C THR A 13 -12.67 14.41 -10.95
N SER A 14 -13.90 14.72 -10.52
CA SER A 14 -14.44 14.25 -9.24
C SER A 14 -14.64 12.73 -9.22
N VAL A 15 -15.19 12.15 -10.29
CA VAL A 15 -15.36 10.69 -10.41
C VAL A 15 -14.00 9.99 -10.47
N LEU A 16 -13.05 10.49 -11.26
CA LEU A 16 -11.69 9.95 -11.32
C LEU A 16 -10.99 9.99 -9.96
N PHE A 17 -11.20 11.05 -9.19
CA PHE A 17 -10.67 11.16 -7.82
C PHE A 17 -11.27 10.11 -6.88
N GLN A 18 -12.59 9.89 -6.94
CA GLN A 18 -13.27 8.87 -6.13
C GLN A 18 -12.88 7.45 -6.54
N VAL A 19 -12.78 7.17 -7.85
CA VAL A 19 -12.32 5.87 -8.35
C VAL A 19 -10.87 5.63 -7.93
N GLY A 20 -10.01 6.64 -8.07
CA GLY A 20 -8.61 6.56 -7.63
C GLY A 20 -8.47 6.30 -6.14
N SER A 21 -9.34 6.89 -5.30
CA SER A 21 -9.31 6.64 -3.85
C SER A 21 -9.78 5.23 -3.50
N VAL A 22 -10.84 4.72 -4.13
CA VAL A 22 -11.32 3.33 -3.93
C VAL A 22 -10.24 2.32 -4.33
N ILE A 23 -9.59 2.52 -5.49
CA ILE A 23 -8.49 1.66 -5.95
C ILE A 23 -7.32 1.71 -4.96
N ALA A 24 -6.97 2.88 -4.43
CA ALA A 24 -5.91 3.01 -3.44
C ALA A 24 -6.22 2.24 -2.14
N TYR A 25 -7.45 2.31 -1.64
CA TYR A 25 -7.86 1.54 -0.46
C TYR A 25 -7.90 0.04 -0.73
N ALA A 26 -8.39 -0.38 -1.89
CA ALA A 26 -8.37 -1.78 -2.29
C ALA A 26 -6.93 -2.33 -2.40
N ALA A 27 -6.00 -1.54 -2.93
CA ALA A 27 -4.58 -1.89 -2.99
C ALA A 27 -3.99 -2.06 -1.57
N ILE A 28 -4.27 -1.13 -0.66
CA ILE A 28 -3.83 -1.24 0.75
C ILE A 28 -4.37 -2.53 1.39
N ALA A 29 -5.67 -2.81 1.22
CA ALA A 29 -6.29 -4.02 1.74
C ALA A 29 -5.62 -5.29 1.17
N ASN A 30 -5.34 -5.32 -0.13
CA ASN A 30 -4.65 -6.43 -0.77
C ASN A 30 -3.24 -6.64 -0.21
N PHE A 31 -2.48 -5.56 0.00
CA PHE A 31 -1.14 -5.61 0.61
C PHE A 31 -1.18 -6.16 2.05
N VAL A 32 -2.17 -5.75 2.85
CA VAL A 32 -2.36 -6.26 4.21
C VAL A 32 -2.69 -7.75 4.20
N ILE A 33 -3.61 -8.18 3.35
CA ILE A 33 -3.98 -9.60 3.22
C ILE A 33 -2.77 -10.42 2.76
N HIS A 34 -1.99 -9.92 1.80
CA HIS A 34 -0.78 -10.58 1.32
C HIS A 34 0.26 -10.74 2.44
N ALA A 35 0.52 -9.69 3.21
CA ALA A 35 1.44 -9.74 4.35
C ALA A 35 1.00 -10.75 5.42
N ILE A 36 -0.28 -10.76 5.77
CA ILE A 36 -0.84 -11.75 6.70
C ILE A 36 -0.70 -13.17 6.15
N THR A 37 -0.91 -13.35 4.84
CA THR A 37 -0.78 -14.66 4.19
C THR A 37 0.65 -15.18 4.25
N LEU A 38 1.64 -14.32 3.97
CA LEU A 38 3.06 -14.70 4.11
C LEU A 38 3.43 -15.06 5.55
N VAL A 39 2.91 -14.32 6.53
CA VAL A 39 3.08 -14.65 7.96
C VAL A 39 2.50 -16.02 8.28
N LYS A 40 1.27 -16.30 7.84
CA LYS A 40 0.57 -17.58 8.07
C LYS A 40 1.30 -18.76 7.41
N LEU A 41 1.81 -18.57 6.20
CA LEU A 41 2.53 -19.60 5.45
C LEU A 41 3.99 -19.76 5.89
N LYS A 42 4.46 -18.95 6.84
CA LYS A 42 5.86 -18.89 7.27
C LYS A 42 6.84 -18.69 6.10
N VAL A 43 6.43 -17.87 5.14
CA VAL A 43 7.23 -17.56 3.95
C VAL A 43 7.93 -16.22 4.14
N ALA A 44 9.24 -16.20 3.90
CA ALA A 44 10.02 -14.97 3.90
C ALA A 44 9.57 -14.07 2.73
N ALA A 45 9.25 -12.81 3.03
CA ALA A 45 8.89 -11.83 2.00
C ALA A 45 10.10 -11.51 1.11
N GLU A 46 9.87 -11.39 -0.19
CA GLU A 46 10.94 -10.97 -1.11
C GLU A 46 11.44 -9.56 -0.78
N LEU A 47 12.72 -9.31 -1.06
CA LEU A 47 13.31 -7.97 -0.91
C LEU A 47 12.56 -6.93 -1.77
N SER A 48 12.14 -7.33 -2.98
CA SER A 48 11.41 -6.51 -3.95
C SER A 48 10.13 -5.91 -3.35
N ILE A 49 9.26 -6.75 -2.78
CA ILE A 49 7.98 -6.33 -2.20
C ILE A 49 8.16 -5.54 -0.90
N THR A 50 9.21 -5.86 -0.15
CA THR A 50 9.58 -5.13 1.07
C THR A 50 10.01 -3.70 0.76
N LEU A 51 10.87 -3.52 -0.25
CA LEU A 51 11.31 -2.20 -0.73
C LEU A 51 10.15 -1.42 -1.36
N TYR A 52 9.24 -2.09 -2.05
CA TYR A 52 8.03 -1.46 -2.58
C TYR A 52 7.17 -0.86 -1.46
N ALA A 53 6.90 -1.62 -0.40
CA ALA A 53 6.14 -1.13 0.76
C ALA A 53 6.84 0.05 1.45
N LEU A 54 8.18 0.00 1.58
CA LEU A 54 8.98 1.11 2.11
C LEU A 54 8.87 2.37 1.24
N GLY A 55 9.02 2.22 -0.08
CA GLY A 55 8.90 3.32 -1.04
C GLY A 55 7.53 4.00 -0.97
N PHE A 56 6.45 3.20 -0.86
CA PHE A 56 5.10 3.73 -0.66
C PHE A 56 4.95 4.47 0.67
N CYS A 57 5.53 3.96 1.75
CA CYS A 57 5.49 4.62 3.05
C CYS A 57 6.21 5.99 3.00
N VAL A 58 7.39 6.04 2.40
CA VAL A 58 8.14 7.30 2.18
C VAL A 58 7.36 8.26 1.29
N GLN A 59 6.75 7.77 0.20
CA GLN A 59 5.90 8.59 -0.66
C GLN A 59 4.74 9.22 0.13
N GLN A 60 4.06 8.47 0.99
CA GLN A 60 2.97 8.99 1.81
C GLN A 60 3.46 10.02 2.85
N LEU A 61 4.65 9.83 3.43
CA LEU A 61 5.29 10.82 4.31
C LEU A 61 5.58 12.13 3.57
N LEU A 62 6.13 12.06 2.36
CA LEU A 62 6.38 13.25 1.53
C LEU A 62 5.08 13.94 1.13
N GLN A 63 4.04 13.17 0.76
CA GLN A 63 2.72 13.73 0.47
C GLN A 63 2.06 14.36 1.69
N LEU A 64 2.26 13.79 2.88
CA LEU A 64 1.77 14.35 4.14
C LEU A 64 2.40 15.73 4.40
N ALA A 65 3.70 15.87 4.18
CA ALA A 65 4.41 17.15 4.31
C ALA A 65 3.89 18.20 3.32
N TYR A 66 3.60 17.80 2.07
CA TYR A 66 3.07 18.71 1.04
C TYR A 66 1.59 19.08 1.25
N LYS A 67 0.76 18.17 1.75
CA LYS A 67 -0.69 18.33 1.89
C LYS A 67 -1.11 18.77 3.31
N TRP A 68 -0.17 19.27 4.11
CA TRP A 68 -0.35 19.54 5.54
C TRP A 68 -1.48 20.53 5.86
N ASP A 69 -1.82 21.40 4.92
CA ASP A 69 -2.85 22.44 5.07
C ASP A 69 -4.28 21.88 5.18
N LYS A 70 -4.53 20.67 4.68
CA LYS A 70 -5.86 20.04 4.71
C LYS A 70 -5.90 18.92 5.73
N PHE A 71 -6.59 19.15 6.86
CA PHE A 71 -6.77 18.18 7.94
C PHE A 71 -7.25 16.80 7.46
N TRP A 72 -8.18 16.78 6.50
CA TRP A 72 -8.69 15.53 5.91
C TRP A 72 -7.62 14.74 5.14
N LEU A 73 -6.77 15.44 4.38
CA LEU A 73 -5.66 14.81 3.65
C LEU A 73 -4.56 14.33 4.60
N ARG A 74 -4.34 15.04 5.72
CA ARG A 74 -3.45 14.57 6.79
C ARG A 74 -3.92 13.24 7.36
N ILE A 75 -5.20 13.13 7.75
CA ILE A 75 -5.74 11.87 8.29
C ILE A 75 -5.58 10.73 7.29
N GLN A 76 -5.94 10.96 6.03
CA GLN A 76 -5.84 9.94 4.99
C GLN A 76 -4.39 9.46 4.80
N SER A 77 -3.43 10.39 4.70
CA SER A 77 -2.01 10.03 4.56
C SER A 77 -1.46 9.36 5.82
N THR A 78 -1.87 9.77 7.02
CA THR A 78 -1.48 9.11 8.28
C THR A 78 -1.99 7.68 8.36
N ILE A 79 -3.26 7.41 7.98
CA ILE A 79 -3.80 6.05 7.93
C ILE A 79 -3.02 5.19 6.94
N ALA A 80 -2.69 5.74 5.76
CA ALA A 80 -1.88 5.04 4.77
C ALA A 80 -0.47 4.71 5.29
N ILE A 81 0.19 5.66 5.96
CA ILE A 81 1.51 5.45 6.58
C ILE A 81 1.44 4.34 7.62
N LEU A 82 0.43 4.33 8.48
CA LEU A 82 0.25 3.27 9.48
C LEU A 82 0.02 1.91 8.83
N ALA A 83 -0.82 1.85 7.80
CA ALA A 83 -1.11 0.59 7.09
C ALA A 83 0.12 0.04 6.35
N TYR A 84 0.81 0.87 5.56
CA TYR A 84 2.03 0.46 4.86
C TYR A 84 3.19 0.19 5.83
N GLY A 85 3.31 0.96 6.91
CA GLY A 85 4.28 0.74 7.97
C GLY A 85 4.04 -0.59 8.69
N PHE A 86 2.78 -0.94 8.96
CA PHE A 86 2.43 -2.24 9.53
C PHE A 86 2.79 -3.39 8.58
N VAL A 87 2.45 -3.27 7.28
CA VAL A 87 2.82 -4.25 6.25
C VAL A 87 4.34 -4.40 6.14
N PHE A 88 5.08 -3.30 6.12
CA PHE A 88 6.54 -3.30 6.11
C PHE A 88 7.11 -3.99 7.35
N GLY A 89 6.57 -3.70 8.54
CA GLY A 89 6.95 -4.36 9.78
C GLY A 89 6.73 -5.87 9.73
N LEU A 90 5.60 -6.32 9.16
CA LEU A 90 5.34 -7.74 8.94
C LEU A 90 6.34 -8.37 7.97
N TYR A 91 6.68 -7.72 6.85
CA TYR A 91 7.67 -8.24 5.90
C TYR A 91 9.09 -8.32 6.50
N VAL A 92 9.48 -7.34 7.30
CA VAL A 92 10.75 -7.40 8.04
C VAL A 92 10.71 -8.54 9.06
N TYR A 93 9.58 -8.70 9.76
CA TYR A 93 9.39 -9.78 10.72
C TYR A 93 9.46 -11.16 10.06
N THR A 94 8.79 -11.39 8.93
CA THR A 94 8.87 -12.68 8.19
C THR A 94 10.27 -12.95 7.65
N ARG A 95 11.13 -11.94 7.53
CA ARG A 95 12.52 -12.13 7.08
C ARG A 95 13.50 -12.39 8.23
N LEU A 96 13.28 -11.77 9.39
CA LEU A 96 14.17 -11.89 10.55
C LEU A 96 13.77 -13.01 11.50
N ALA A 97 12.51 -13.46 11.47
CA ALA A 97 12.04 -14.49 12.37
C ALA A 97 12.60 -15.87 12.01
N PRO A 98 13.17 -16.61 12.99
CA PRO A 98 13.67 -17.96 12.76
C PRO A 98 12.52 -18.91 12.39
N GLY A 99 12.66 -19.63 11.28
CA GLY A 99 11.65 -20.58 10.78
C GLY A 99 10.86 -20.10 9.57
N PHE A 100 11.16 -18.91 9.04
CA PHE A 100 10.63 -18.45 7.76
C PHE A 100 11.58 -18.81 6.62
N LYS A 101 11.07 -19.51 5.62
CA LYS A 101 11.86 -19.96 4.46
C LYS A 101 11.47 -19.18 3.21
N PRO A 102 12.41 -18.91 2.30
CA PRO A 102 12.07 -18.33 1.01
C PRO A 102 11.17 -19.30 0.22
N ILE A 103 10.22 -18.77 -0.57
CA ILE A 103 9.34 -19.57 -1.44
C ILE A 103 10.13 -20.57 -2.31
N SER A 104 11.36 -20.22 -2.70
CA SER A 104 12.25 -21.09 -3.48
C SER A 104 12.55 -22.42 -2.80
N GLU A 105 12.66 -22.47 -1.46
CA GLU A 105 12.88 -23.73 -0.73
C GLU A 105 11.61 -24.59 -0.64
N HIS A 106 10.43 -23.96 -0.59
CA HIS A 106 9.16 -24.68 -0.57
C HIS A 106 8.83 -25.32 -1.93
N LEU A 107 9.27 -24.72 -3.03
CA LEU A 107 9.14 -25.29 -4.37
C LEU A 107 10.13 -26.44 -4.63
N SER A 108 11.33 -26.39 -4.05
CA SER A 108 12.32 -27.48 -4.19
C SER A 108 12.02 -28.74 -3.37
N ALA A 109 11.20 -28.63 -2.33
CA ALA A 109 10.85 -29.75 -1.45
C ALA A 109 9.62 -30.55 -1.92
N GLY A 110 8.95 -30.12 -2.98
CA GLY A 110 7.75 -30.76 -3.55
C GLY A 110 7.94 -31.38 -4.94
N GLY A 111 9.19 -31.57 -5.38
CA GLY A 111 9.56 -32.20 -6.65
C GLY A 111 10.11 -33.60 -6.45
#